data_AF-A0A839AMW2-F1
#
_entry.id   AF-A0A839AMW2-F1
#
_cell.length_a   1.000
_cell.length_b   1.000
_cell.length_c   1.000
_cell.angle_alpha   90.00
_cell.angle_beta   90.00
_cell.angle_gamma   90.00
#
_symmetry.space_group_name_H-M   'P 1'
#
loop_
_entity.id
_entity.type
_entity.pdbx_description
1 polymer ?
#
loop_
_entity_poly.entity_id
_entity_poly.type
_entity_poly.pdbx_seq_one_letter_code
_entity_poly.pdbx_strand_id
1 'polypeptide(L)' 'MKKALPYIYITIGTLIIVGTFLQFFKDHESYRILFNFNTENKYIFLIVRGLFAGWFLADGINKLKQNKEN' A
#
# COMPACT_ATOMS: atom_id res chain seq x y z
N MET A 1 -9.85 16.58 11.76
CA MET A 1 -9.65 15.26 11.12
C MET A 1 -9.49 15.31 9.60
N LYS A 2 -10.20 16.17 8.85
CA LYS A 2 -10.13 16.24 7.35
C LYS A 2 -8.73 16.52 6.77
N LYS A 3 -7.89 17.32 7.47
CA LYS A 3 -6.52 17.65 7.03
C LYS A 3 -5.51 16.54 7.27
N ALA A 4 -5.78 15.60 8.18
CA ALA A 4 -4.87 14.49 8.51
C ALA A 4 -5.07 13.27 7.60
N LEU A 5 -6.28 13.10 7.06
CA LEU A 5 -6.67 11.96 6.21
C LEU A 5 -5.73 11.74 5.01
N PRO A 6 -5.30 12.76 4.24
CA PRO A 6 -4.36 12.56 3.13
C PRO A 6 -3.04 11.94 3.58
N TYR A 7 -2.50 12.42 4.71
CA TYR A 7 -1.24 11.93 5.27
C TYR A 7 -1.37 10.49 5.74
N ILE A 8 -2.49 10.12 6.38
CA ILE A 8 -2.75 8.73 6.79
C ILE A 8 -2.73 7.79 5.58
N TYR A 9 -3.41 8.16 4.50
CA TYR A 9 -3.45 7.35 3.27
C TYR A 9 -2.07 7.21 2.63
N ILE A 10 -1.31 8.31 2.55
CA ILE A 10 0.05 8.29 2.02
C ILE A 10 0.94 7.40 2.89
N THR A 11 0.90 7.56 4.22
CA THR A 11 1.68 6.74 5.16
C THR A 11 1.34 5.27 5.02
N ILE A 12 0.06 4.89 4.96
CA ILE A 12 -0.35 3.50 4.76
C ILE A 12 0.18 2.96 3.42
N GLY A 13 0.03 3.71 2.33
CA GLY A 13 0.57 3.33 1.03
C GLY A 13 2.08 3.09 1.06
N THR A 14 2.84 4.00 1.66
CA THR A 14 4.30 3.86 1.82
C THR A 14 4.67 2.65 2.67
N LEU A 15 3.97 2.40 3.78
CA LEU A 15 4.22 1.22 4.63
C LEU A 15 3.94 -0.09 3.87
N ILE A 16 2.89 -0.12 3.04
CA ILE A 16 2.62 -1.28 2.18
C ILE A 16 3.77 -1.49 1.21
N ILE A 17 4.28 -0.45 0.54
CA ILE A 17 5.42 -0.56 -0.40
C ILE A 17 6.66 -1.11 0.32
N VAL A 18 7.07 -0.47 1.41
CA VAL A 18 8.29 -0.85 2.14
C VAL A 18 8.16 -2.29 2.65
N GLY A 19 7.03 -2.63 3.28
CA GLY A 19 6.79 -4.00 3.76
C GLY A 19 6.73 -5.04 2.64
N THR A 20 6.20 -4.66 1.47
CA THR A 20 6.14 -5.55 0.29
C THR A 20 7.53 -5.79 -0.26
N PHE A 21 8.36 -4.76 -0.44
CA PHE A 21 9.74 -4.94 -0.91
C PHE A 21 10.58 -5.76 0.08
N LEU A 22 10.48 -5.49 1.39
CA LEU A 22 11.20 -6.25 2.42
C LEU A 22 10.83 -7.74 2.44
N GLN A 23 9.57 -8.09 2.17
CA GLN A 23 9.12 -9.48 2.06
C GLN A 23 9.44 -10.08 0.69
N PHE A 24 9.38 -9.29 -0.37
CA PHE A 24 9.67 -9.75 -1.73
C PHE A 24 11.15 -10.10 -1.90
N PHE A 25 12.09 -9.50 -1.17
CA PHE A 25 13.49 -9.95 -1.26
C PHE A 25 13.80 -11.18 -0.40
N LYS A 26 12.84 -11.67 0.38
CA LYS A 26 12.96 -12.90 1.17
C LYS A 26 12.22 -14.01 0.46
N ASP A 27 12.73 -15.23 0.56
CA ASP A 27 12.01 -16.40 0.08
C ASP A 27 11.15 -16.95 1.21
N HIS A 28 9.85 -16.90 0.98
CA HIS A 28 8.82 -17.41 1.87
C HIS A 28 8.02 -18.50 1.15
N GLU A 29 7.67 -19.57 1.87
CA GLU A 29 6.77 -20.62 1.35
C GLU A 29 5.37 -20.04 1.05
N SER A 30 4.94 -19.05 1.82
CA SER A 30 3.68 -18.36 1.60
C SER A 30 3.81 -16.87 1.94
N TYR A 31 3.26 -16.03 1.07
CA TYR A 31 3.27 -14.58 1.22
C TYR A 31 1.88 -14.09 1.59
N ARG A 32 1.80 -13.35 2.70
CA ARG A 32 0.55 -12.72 3.14
C ARG A 32 0.28 -11.44 2.34
N ILE A 33 -0.79 -11.44 1.55
CA ILE A 33 -1.18 -10.31 0.73
C ILE A 33 -1.89 -9.25 1.59
N LEU A 34 -3.04 -9.62 2.18
CA LEU A 34 -3.87 -8.77 3.03
C LEU A 34 -4.72 -9.64 3.96
N PHE A 35 -4.95 -9.18 5.20
CA PHE A 35 -5.79 -9.87 6.18
C PHE A 35 -5.49 -11.37 6.26
N ASN A 36 -6.42 -12.26 5.87
CA ASN A 36 -6.21 -13.71 5.89
C ASN A 36 -5.88 -14.31 4.52
N PHE A 37 -5.63 -13.47 3.51
CA PHE A 37 -5.34 -13.90 2.16
C PHE A 37 -3.82 -14.08 1.97
N ASN A 38 -3.43 -15.29 1.58
CA ASN A 38 -2.05 -15.68 1.33
C ASN A 38 -1.88 -16.19 -0.11
N THR A 39 -0.68 -16.15 -0.64
CA THR A 39 -0.32 -16.72 -1.94
C THR A 39 1.06 -17.35 -1.89
N GLU A 40 1.26 -18.44 -2.63
CA GLU A 40 2.58 -19.04 -2.84
C GLU A 40 3.34 -18.35 -3.98
N ASN A 41 2.64 -17.58 -4.82
CA ASN A 41 3.24 -16.88 -5.94
C ASN A 41 3.68 -15.47 -5.56
N LYS A 42 4.99 -15.31 -5.45
CA LYS A 42 5.70 -14.06 -5.15
C LYS A 42 5.35 -12.88 -6.07
N TYR A 43 5.04 -13.14 -7.34
CA TYR A 43 4.62 -12.10 -8.29
C TYR A 43 3.16 -11.68 -8.09
N ILE A 44 2.27 -12.62 -7.77
CA ILE A 44 0.89 -12.29 -7.38
C ILE A 44 0.89 -11.43 -6.12
N PHE A 45 1.73 -11.80 -5.14
CA PHE A 45 1.94 -11.00 -3.93
C PHE A 45 2.36 -9.56 -4.26
N LEU A 46 3.36 -9.40 -5.13
CA LEU A 46 3.87 -8.08 -5.53
C LEU A 46 2.81 -7.25 -6.25
N ILE A 47 2.13 -7.84 -7.24
CA ILE A 47 1.12 -7.14 -8.05
C ILE A 47 -0.03 -6.69 -7.16
N VAL A 48 -0.60 -7.58 -6.35
CA VAL A 48 -1.76 -7.23 -5.53
C VAL A 48 -1.40 -6.16 -4.51
N ARG A 49 -0.30 -6.33 -3.75
CA ARG A 49 0.11 -5.31 -2.78
C ARG A 49 0.53 -4.00 -3.45
N GLY A 50 1.11 -4.07 -4.65
CA GLY A 50 1.40 -2.91 -5.49
C GLY A 50 0.14 -2.12 -5.87
N LEU A 51 -0.94 -2.81 -6.27
CA LEU A 51 -2.23 -2.19 -6.56
C LEU A 51 -2.82 -1.50 -5.33
N PHE A 52 -2.79 -2.15 -4.17
CA PHE A 52 -3.27 -1.54 -2.92
C PHE A 52 -2.43 -0.32 -2.53
N ALA A 53 -1.10 -0.43 -2.56
CA ALA A 53 -0.21 0.69 -2.30
C ALA A 53 -0.47 1.87 -3.26
N GLY A 54 -0.55 1.59 -4.56
CA GLY A 54 -0.81 2.59 -5.59
C GLY A 54 -2.15 3.28 -5.36
N TRP A 55 -3.20 2.54 -5.03
CA TRP A 55 -4.51 3.09 -4.73
C TRP A 55 -4.49 4.00 -3.50
N PHE A 56 -3.88 3.57 -2.39
CA PHE A 56 -3.74 4.39 -1.18
C PHE A 56 -2.95 5.67 -1.42
N LEU A 57 -1.84 5.59 -2.17
CA LEU A 57 -1.04 6.76 -2.51
C LEU A 57 -1.80 7.73 -3.42
N ALA A 58 -2.45 7.22 -4.47
CA ALA A 58 -3.22 8.03 -5.41
C ALA A 58 -4.35 8.77 -4.68
N ASP A 59 -5.13 8.06 -3.85
CA ASP A 59 -6.22 8.67 -3.08
C ASP A 59 -5.69 9.69 -2.06
N GLY A 60 -4.60 9.36 -1.35
CA GLY A 60 -3.94 10.26 -0.42
C GLY A 60 -3.44 11.56 -1.09
N ILE A 61 -2.79 11.45 -2.25
CA ILE A 61 -2.31 12.61 -3.03
C ILE A 61 -3.49 13.44 -3.56
N ASN A 62 -4.55 12.80 -4.06
CA ASN A 62 -5.74 13.49 -4.56
C ASN A 62 -6.42 14.29 -3.43
N LYS A 63 -6.56 13.70 -2.25
CA LYS A 63 -7.10 14.41 -1.07
C LYS A 63 -6.18 15.52 -0.58
N LEU A 64 -4.86 15.36 -0.71
CA LEU A 64 -3.90 16.40 -0.35
C LEU A 64 -4.03 17.62 -1.28
N LYS A 65 -4.23 17.40 -2.58
CA LYS A 65 -4.48 18.45 -3.58
C LYS A 65 -5.80 19.19 -3.29
N GLN A 66 -6.89 18.46 -3.07
CA GLN A 66 -8.19 19.04 -2.74
C GLN A 66 -8.17 19.87 -1.44
N ASN A 67 -7.36 19.49 -0.45
CA ASN A 67 -7.18 20.25 0.78
C ASN A 67 -6.29 21.52 0.62
N LYS A 68 -5.56 21.67 -0.48
CA LYS A 68 -4.78 22.87 -0.81
C LYS A 68 -5.59 23.90 -1.61
N GLU A 69 -6.59 23.43 -2.36
CA GLU A 69 -7.46 24.27 -3.20
C GLU A 69 -8.67 24.85 -2.44
N ASN A 70 -8.93 24.39 -1.21
CA ASN A 70 -9.96 24.91 -0.29
C ASN A 70 -9.33 25.60 0.93
#